data_AF-A0A3N4IS10-F1
#
_entry.id   AF-A0A3N4IS10-F1
#
_cell.length_a   1.000
_cell.length_b   1.000
_cell.length_c   1.000
_cell.angle_alpha   90.00
_cell.angle_beta   90.00
_cell.angle_gamma   90.00
#
_symmetry.space_group_name_H-M   'P 1'
#
loop_
_entity.id
_entity.type
_entity.pdbx_description
1 polymer ?
#
loop_
_entity_poly.entity_id
_entity_poly.type
_entity_poly.pdbx_seq_one_letter_code
_entity_poly.pdbx_strand_id
1 'polypeptide(L)'
;MRFSTGLVASLSVVGLVAALPEPQAPGSEKFECHSKCGGIISASRKPDFASNCAIYAADYAYCLDCAGPEKQNIWSMYGNSVSSAGEKCDWPTTPGAEMPTEGEEEEETPAPAPTESGNSTNGGVEPTQPEADSAAGVKVVSTGLIAAGLAAAAFFL
;
A
#
# COMPACT_ATOMS: atom_id res chain seq x y z
N MET A 1 34.23 -40.37 43.82
CA MET A 1 34.57 -39.39 42.76
C MET A 1 33.88 -39.82 41.46
N ARG A 2 32.78 -39.16 41.06
CA ARG A 2 32.21 -39.22 39.70
C ARG A 2 31.54 -37.87 39.43
N PHE A 3 32.07 -37.09 38.49
CA PHE A 3 31.45 -35.85 38.04
C PHE A 3 30.54 -36.17 36.86
N SER A 4 29.23 -36.09 37.07
CA SER A 4 28.26 -36.15 35.97
C SER A 4 28.22 -34.78 35.30
N THR A 5 28.91 -34.62 34.17
CA THR A 5 28.84 -33.44 33.32
C THR A 5 27.45 -33.34 32.70
N GLY A 6 26.59 -32.49 33.26
CA GLY A 6 25.30 -32.16 32.68
C GLY A 6 25.49 -31.42 31.35
N LEU A 7 24.88 -31.94 30.28
CA LEU A 7 24.85 -31.27 28.98
C LEU A 7 23.94 -30.04 29.08
N VAL A 8 24.55 -28.86 29.23
CA VAL A 8 23.82 -27.59 29.09
C VAL A 8 23.38 -27.42 27.63
N ALA A 9 22.09 -27.61 27.38
CA ALA A 9 21.49 -27.27 26.10
C ALA A 9 21.44 -25.75 25.96
N SER A 10 22.44 -25.17 25.28
CA SER A 10 22.44 -23.76 24.92
C SER A 10 21.29 -23.46 23.96
N LEU A 11 20.18 -22.92 24.47
CA LEU A 11 19.13 -22.36 23.63
C LEU A 11 19.67 -21.11 22.93
N SER A 12 20.15 -21.29 21.70
CA SER A 12 20.64 -20.19 20.86
C SER A 12 19.50 -19.22 20.53
N VAL A 13 19.50 -18.06 21.20
CA VAL A 13 18.56 -16.93 20.99
C VAL A 13 18.52 -16.47 19.52
N VAL A 14 19.59 -16.79 18.76
CA VAL A 14 19.75 -16.62 17.30
C VAL A 14 18.57 -17.18 16.48
N GLY A 15 17.79 -18.13 17.00
CA GLY A 15 16.67 -18.74 16.29
C GLY A 15 15.41 -17.88 16.12
N LEU A 16 15.24 -16.78 16.87
CA LEU A 16 14.00 -15.98 16.87
C LEU A 16 14.08 -14.68 16.05
N VAL A 17 14.93 -14.66 15.02
CA VAL A 17 14.82 -13.69 13.91
C VAL A 17 14.54 -14.46 12.63
N ALA A 18 13.39 -15.15 12.61
CA ALA A 18 12.77 -15.56 11.35
C ALA A 18 12.54 -14.28 10.53
N ALA A 19 12.99 -14.27 9.27
CA ALA A 19 12.93 -13.07 8.45
C ALA A 19 11.46 -12.65 8.22
N LEU A 20 11.02 -11.58 8.90
CA LEU A 20 9.81 -10.88 8.49
C LEU A 20 10.06 -10.38 7.06
N PRO A 21 9.09 -10.51 6.12
CA PRO A 21 9.21 -9.87 4.82
C PRO A 21 9.29 -8.36 5.08
N GLU A 22 10.44 -7.74 4.77
CA GLU A 22 10.73 -6.37 5.21
C GLU A 22 9.76 -5.38 4.53
N PRO A 23 8.69 -4.89 5.19
CA PRO A 23 7.44 -4.57 4.48
C PRO A 23 7.48 -3.30 3.64
N GLN A 24 8.61 -2.60 3.66
CA GLN A 24 8.84 -1.26 3.10
C GLN A 24 10.20 -1.18 2.38
N ALA A 25 10.81 -2.32 2.01
CA ALA A 25 12.02 -2.31 1.20
C ALA A 25 11.73 -1.73 -0.21
N PRO A 26 12.56 -0.81 -0.75
CA PRO A 26 12.36 -0.25 -2.08
C PRO A 26 12.23 -1.32 -3.18
N GLY A 27 11.30 -1.12 -4.12
CA GLY A 27 10.98 -2.12 -5.14
C GLY A 27 10.09 -3.28 -4.67
N SER A 28 9.65 -3.31 -3.40
CA SER A 28 8.52 -4.16 -3.00
C SER A 28 7.19 -3.50 -3.38
N GLU A 29 6.19 -4.29 -3.79
CA GLU A 29 4.86 -3.79 -4.16
C GLU A 29 4.23 -2.93 -3.05
N LYS A 30 4.43 -3.33 -1.78
CA LYS A 30 3.95 -2.55 -0.65
C LYS A 30 4.66 -1.20 -0.52
N PHE A 31 5.98 -1.15 -0.72
CA PHE A 31 6.70 0.12 -0.74
C PHE A 31 6.21 1.02 -1.88
N GLU A 32 6.06 0.50 -3.10
CA GLU A 32 5.58 1.29 -4.24
C GLU A 32 4.16 1.81 -4.00
N CYS A 33 3.27 1.00 -3.44
CA CYS A 33 1.91 1.40 -3.08
C CYS A 33 1.89 2.54 -2.05
N HIS A 34 2.67 2.42 -0.96
CA HIS A 34 2.85 3.51 0.02
C HIS A 34 3.50 4.75 -0.60
N SER A 35 4.49 4.57 -1.47
CA SER A 35 5.24 5.63 -2.16
C SER A 35 4.33 6.47 -3.06
N LYS A 36 3.49 5.81 -3.87
CA LYS A 36 2.56 6.45 -4.80
C LYS A 36 1.43 7.17 -4.08
N CYS A 37 0.75 6.52 -3.13
CA CYS A 37 -0.27 7.19 -2.31
C CYS A 37 0.31 8.36 -1.49
N GLY A 38 1.49 8.19 -0.88
CA GLY A 38 2.18 9.26 -0.15
C GLY A 38 2.63 10.42 -1.05
N GLY A 39 3.06 10.12 -2.28
CA GLY A 39 3.40 11.09 -3.32
C GLY A 39 2.19 11.94 -3.73
N ILE A 40 1.05 11.30 -4.02
CA ILE A 40 -0.24 11.95 -4.31
C ILE A 40 -0.66 12.88 -3.18
N ILE A 41 -0.62 12.44 -1.92
CA ILE A 41 -1.01 13.27 -0.76
C ILE A 41 -0.04 14.45 -0.57
N SER A 42 1.23 14.28 -0.93
CA SER A 42 2.24 15.34 -0.87
C SER A 42 2.08 16.34 -2.02
N ALA A 43 1.67 15.88 -3.20
CA ALA A 43 1.35 16.69 -4.35
C ALA A 43 0.04 17.48 -4.16
N SER A 44 -1.00 16.88 -3.61
CA SER A 44 -2.34 17.49 -3.42
C SER A 44 -2.40 18.62 -2.39
N ARG A 45 -1.27 18.90 -1.73
CA ARG A 45 -1.02 20.04 -0.83
C ARG A 45 -0.36 21.24 -1.53
N LYS A 46 0.07 21.08 -2.78
CA LYS A 46 0.60 22.17 -3.61
C LYS A 46 -0.57 23.00 -4.18
N PRO A 47 -0.42 24.33 -4.31
CA PRO A 47 -1.51 25.21 -4.78
C PRO A 47 -1.88 24.99 -6.24
N ASP A 48 -0.97 24.42 -7.04
CA ASP A 48 -1.08 24.17 -8.48
C ASP A 48 -1.55 22.74 -8.82
N PHE A 49 -1.84 21.89 -7.83
CA PHE A 49 -2.20 20.48 -8.05
C PHE A 49 -3.39 20.29 -9.01
N ALA A 50 -4.49 21.02 -8.79
CA ALA A 50 -5.70 20.93 -9.61
C ALA A 50 -5.46 21.34 -11.08
N SER A 51 -4.53 22.27 -11.32
CA SER A 51 -4.11 22.66 -12.68
C SER A 51 -3.19 21.64 -13.35
N ASN A 52 -2.74 20.61 -12.63
CA ASN A 52 -1.73 19.65 -13.06
C ASN A 52 -2.18 18.19 -12.88
N CYS A 53 -3.48 17.91 -12.71
CA CYS A 53 -4.04 16.58 -12.48
C CYS A 53 -3.49 15.51 -13.45
N ALA A 54 -3.42 15.80 -14.75
CA ALA A 54 -2.88 14.88 -15.76
C ALA A 54 -1.45 14.36 -15.47
N ILE A 55 -0.60 15.14 -14.77
CA ILE A 55 0.75 14.73 -14.36
C ILE A 55 0.71 13.64 -13.28
N TYR A 56 -0.33 13.65 -12.44
CA TYR A 56 -0.49 12.77 -11.29
C TYR A 56 -1.40 11.57 -11.56
N ALA A 57 -2.11 11.53 -12.69
CA ALA A 57 -3.15 10.54 -12.99
C ALA A 57 -2.67 9.07 -12.87
N ALA A 58 -1.50 8.75 -13.41
CA ALA A 58 -0.95 7.38 -13.34
C ALA A 58 -0.58 6.95 -11.90
N ASP A 59 -0.03 7.88 -11.11
CA ASP A 59 0.34 7.63 -9.71
C ASP A 59 -0.90 7.54 -8.80
N TYR A 60 -1.98 8.24 -9.18
CA TYR A 60 -3.28 8.18 -8.52
C TYR A 60 -4.01 6.86 -8.84
N ALA A 61 -4.06 6.48 -10.12
CA ALA A 61 -4.62 5.21 -10.58
C ALA A 61 -3.97 4.02 -9.86
N TYR A 62 -2.63 3.99 -9.83
CA TYR A 62 -1.89 2.95 -9.12
C TYR A 62 -2.17 2.94 -7.61
N CYS A 63 -2.32 4.11 -6.98
CA CYS A 63 -2.71 4.21 -5.58
C CYS A 63 -4.09 3.60 -5.33
N LEU A 64 -5.11 3.92 -6.14
CA LEU A 64 -6.45 3.32 -6.00
C LEU A 64 -6.42 1.81 -6.25
N ASP A 65 -5.72 1.35 -7.28
CA ASP A 65 -5.58 -0.08 -7.61
C ASP A 65 -4.97 -0.88 -6.45
N CYS A 66 -3.90 -0.36 -5.83
CA CYS A 66 -3.12 -1.10 -4.84
C CYS A 66 -3.62 -0.96 -3.39
N ALA A 67 -4.31 0.15 -3.04
CA ALA A 67 -4.58 0.49 -1.65
C ALA A 67 -5.74 -0.28 -1.01
N GLY A 68 -6.58 -0.93 -1.80
CA GLY A 68 -7.79 -1.65 -1.36
C GLY A 68 -7.53 -2.83 -0.41
N PRO A 69 -8.58 -3.33 0.26
CA PRO A 69 -8.47 -4.42 1.24
C PRO A 69 -7.91 -5.72 0.64
N GLU A 70 -8.22 -6.00 -0.64
CA GLU A 70 -7.79 -7.19 -1.38
C GLU A 70 -6.29 -7.22 -1.75
N LYS A 71 -5.56 -6.12 -1.50
CA LYS A 71 -4.12 -5.99 -1.79
C LYS A 71 -3.36 -5.46 -0.58
N GLN A 72 -2.97 -4.19 -0.58
CA GLN A 72 -2.09 -3.65 0.45
C GLN A 72 -2.83 -3.15 1.70
N ASN A 73 -4.16 -2.97 1.61
CA ASN A 73 -5.07 -2.50 2.66
C ASN A 73 -4.61 -1.20 3.35
N ILE A 74 -3.94 -0.32 2.60
CA ILE A 74 -3.42 0.96 3.10
C ILE A 74 -4.45 2.09 3.00
N TRP A 75 -5.60 1.84 2.37
CA TRP A 75 -6.71 2.79 2.32
C TRP A 75 -7.19 3.21 3.73
N SER A 76 -7.11 2.30 4.69
CA SER A 76 -7.33 2.55 6.12
C SER A 76 -6.46 3.68 6.72
N MET A 77 -5.29 3.96 6.14
CA MET A 77 -4.35 5.00 6.59
C MET A 77 -4.37 6.25 5.70
N TYR A 78 -4.60 6.09 4.39
CA TYR A 78 -4.45 7.15 3.40
C TYR A 78 -5.77 7.69 2.83
N GLY A 79 -6.86 6.92 2.94
CA GLY A 79 -8.10 7.10 2.15
C GLY A 79 -8.65 8.51 2.14
N ASN A 80 -8.87 9.13 3.30
CA ASN A 80 -9.38 10.51 3.40
C ASN A 80 -8.49 11.53 2.66
N SER A 81 -7.16 11.35 2.68
CA SER A 81 -6.21 12.27 2.04
C SER A 81 -6.02 12.01 0.55
N VAL A 82 -6.33 10.79 0.07
CA VAL A 82 -6.37 10.45 -1.37
C VAL A 82 -7.71 10.86 -1.97
N SER A 83 -8.83 10.66 -1.26
CA SER A 83 -10.16 11.14 -1.64
C SER A 83 -10.14 12.65 -1.87
N SER A 84 -9.67 13.42 -0.87
CA SER A 84 -9.47 14.87 -1.03
C SER A 84 -8.22 15.27 -1.84
N ALA A 85 -7.64 14.34 -2.60
CA ALA A 85 -6.82 14.63 -3.77
C ALA A 85 -7.62 14.42 -5.06
N GLY A 86 -8.35 13.31 -5.19
CA GLY A 86 -9.23 13.03 -6.34
C GLY A 86 -10.36 14.05 -6.51
N GLU A 87 -10.96 14.51 -5.41
CA GLU A 87 -11.95 15.60 -5.36
C GLU A 87 -11.46 16.94 -5.97
N LYS A 88 -10.15 17.10 -6.20
CA LYS A 88 -9.56 18.30 -6.84
C LYS A 88 -9.35 18.14 -8.34
N CYS A 89 -9.65 16.96 -8.88
CA CYS A 89 -9.41 16.52 -10.24
C CYS A 89 -10.62 15.79 -10.85
N ASP A 90 -11.77 15.81 -10.14
CA ASP A 90 -12.98 15.06 -10.47
C ASP A 90 -12.73 13.56 -10.74
N TRP A 91 -11.86 12.97 -9.91
CA TRP A 91 -11.46 11.57 -9.98
C TRP A 91 -12.18 10.69 -8.95
N PRO A 92 -12.28 9.36 -9.20
CA PRO A 92 -12.80 8.40 -8.22
C PRO A 92 -12.09 8.49 -6.86
N THR A 93 -12.86 8.25 -5.81
CA THR A 93 -12.43 8.38 -4.41
C THR A 93 -12.47 7.05 -3.64
N THR A 94 -12.47 5.91 -4.36
CA THR A 94 -12.53 4.56 -3.79
C THR A 94 -11.49 3.62 -4.42
N PRO A 95 -10.90 2.68 -3.66
CA PRO A 95 -9.96 1.71 -4.22
C PRO A 95 -10.59 0.82 -5.30
N GLY A 96 -9.79 0.45 -6.31
CA GLY A 96 -10.23 -0.41 -7.41
C GLY A 96 -11.28 0.20 -8.35
N ALA A 97 -11.56 1.50 -8.23
CA ALA A 97 -12.35 2.24 -9.22
C ALA A 97 -11.45 2.67 -10.39
N GLU A 98 -11.94 2.49 -11.62
CA GLU A 98 -11.23 2.88 -12.84
C GLU A 98 -11.20 4.40 -13.00
N MET A 99 -10.12 4.92 -13.58
CA MET A 99 -9.97 6.35 -13.87
C MET A 99 -10.79 6.75 -15.11
N PRO A 100 -11.38 7.96 -15.15
CA PRO A 100 -12.12 8.42 -16.32
C PRO A 100 -11.25 8.45 -17.58
N THR A 101 -11.70 7.76 -18.62
CA THR A 101 -11.10 7.83 -19.96
C THR A 101 -11.56 9.10 -20.66
N GLU A 102 -10.61 9.89 -21.20
CA GLU A 102 -10.89 11.19 -21.82
C GLU A 102 -11.73 11.04 -23.11
N GLY A 103 -13.06 11.11 -22.97
CA GLY A 103 -14.02 10.99 -24.06
C GLY A 103 -15.36 10.32 -23.72
N GLU A 104 -15.51 9.72 -22.54
CA GLU A 104 -16.79 9.15 -22.09
C GLU A 104 -17.61 10.21 -21.33
N GLU A 105 -18.61 10.79 -22.00
CA GLU A 105 -19.67 11.58 -21.34
C GLU A 105 -20.52 10.65 -20.47
N GLU A 106 -20.75 11.02 -19.20
CA GLU A 106 -21.64 10.25 -18.31
C GLU A 106 -23.09 10.29 -18.82
N GLU A 107 -23.68 9.12 -19.09
CA GLU A 107 -25.11 9.02 -19.40
C GLU A 107 -25.93 9.34 -18.13
N GLU A 108 -26.52 10.53 -18.07
CA GLU A 108 -27.36 10.98 -16.94
C GLU A 108 -28.45 9.95 -16.61
N THR A 109 -28.21 9.15 -15.56
CA THR A 109 -29.21 8.24 -15.02
C THR A 109 -30.28 9.06 -14.28
N PRO A 110 -31.54 9.10 -14.76
CA PRO A 110 -32.56 9.96 -14.17
C PRO A 110 -32.89 9.52 -12.73
N ALA A 111 -32.94 10.48 -11.81
CA ALA A 111 -33.06 10.22 -10.38
C ALA A 111 -34.33 9.44 -10.01
N PRO A 112 -34.24 8.41 -9.15
CA PRO A 112 -35.40 7.67 -8.67
C PRO A 112 -36.27 8.54 -7.74
N ALA A 113 -37.59 8.43 -7.91
CA ALA A 113 -38.57 9.12 -7.07
C ALA A 113 -38.54 8.62 -5.61
N PRO A 114 -38.85 9.48 -4.62
CA PRO A 114 -38.82 9.10 -3.21
C PRO A 114 -39.89 8.05 -2.89
N THR A 115 -39.47 6.96 -2.23
CA THR A 115 -40.37 5.92 -1.69
C THR A 115 -40.47 6.05 -0.17
N GLU A 116 -41.66 5.89 0.39
CA GLU A 116 -41.91 6.08 1.82
C GLU A 116 -41.42 4.92 2.72
N SER A 117 -40.97 5.30 3.92
CA SER A 117 -41.07 4.61 5.21
C SER A 117 -41.32 3.09 5.26
N GLY A 118 -40.34 2.33 5.77
CA GLY A 118 -40.50 0.91 6.14
C GLY A 118 -39.54 0.45 7.24
N ASN A 119 -39.97 0.51 8.51
CA ASN A 119 -39.16 0.10 9.67
C ASN A 119 -39.43 -1.36 10.10
N SER A 120 -38.39 -2.21 10.22
CA SER A 120 -38.35 -3.29 11.23
C SER A 120 -36.96 -3.91 11.48
N THR A 121 -36.38 -3.60 12.64
CA THR A 121 -35.81 -4.52 13.65
C THR A 121 -35.11 -5.85 13.24
N ASN A 122 -33.77 -5.82 13.28
CA ASN A 122 -32.82 -6.66 14.07
C ASN A 122 -32.75 -8.21 13.92
N GLY A 123 -31.52 -8.73 13.94
CA GLY A 123 -31.12 -10.15 14.03
C GLY A 123 -30.17 -10.58 12.89
N GLY A 124 -28.99 -11.19 13.10
CA GLY A 124 -28.26 -11.47 14.34
C GLY A 124 -27.73 -12.91 14.45
N VAL A 125 -26.65 -13.27 13.74
CA VAL A 125 -25.85 -14.50 13.96
C VAL A 125 -24.39 -14.38 13.47
N GLU A 126 -23.49 -14.91 14.29
CA GLU A 126 -22.08 -15.29 14.11
C GLU A 126 -22.04 -16.86 14.22
N PRO A 127 -20.99 -17.69 13.90
CA PRO A 127 -19.58 -17.45 13.47
C PRO A 127 -19.12 -18.26 12.22
N THR A 128 -17.82 -18.18 11.84
CA THR A 128 -16.83 -19.31 11.86
C THR A 128 -15.69 -19.19 10.82
N GLN A 129 -14.45 -19.50 11.21
CA GLN A 129 -13.21 -19.61 10.40
C GLN A 129 -12.73 -21.08 10.35
N PRO A 130 -12.31 -21.63 9.19
CA PRO A 130 -10.92 -22.15 8.98
C PRO A 130 -10.43 -22.13 7.49
N GLU A 131 -9.18 -22.45 7.07
CA GLU A 131 -7.79 -22.19 7.54
C GLU A 131 -6.75 -22.67 6.48
N ALA A 132 -5.55 -22.05 6.43
CA ALA A 132 -4.31 -22.51 5.73
C ALA A 132 -4.34 -22.60 4.17
N ASP A 133 -3.25 -22.85 3.38
CA ASP A 133 -1.81 -23.08 3.68
C ASP A 133 -0.82 -22.73 2.50
N SER A 134 0.45 -22.49 2.84
CA SER A 134 1.76 -22.66 2.11
C SER A 134 1.98 -22.54 0.57
N ALA A 135 2.77 -21.51 0.21
CA ALA A 135 4.18 -21.53 -0.32
C ALA A 135 4.65 -22.24 -1.63
N ALA A 136 5.28 -21.45 -2.53
CA ALA A 136 6.52 -21.73 -3.32
C ALA A 136 7.02 -20.44 -4.03
N GLY A 137 8.30 -20.21 -4.41
CA GLY A 137 9.54 -20.96 -4.15
C GLY A 137 10.57 -20.94 -5.32
N VAL A 138 11.30 -19.84 -5.59
CA VAL A 138 12.29 -19.73 -6.71
C VAL A 138 13.63 -19.08 -6.28
N LYS A 139 14.75 -19.46 -6.93
CA LYS A 139 16.13 -18.98 -6.67
C LYS A 139 16.78 -18.31 -7.89
N VAL A 140 17.59 -17.27 -7.65
CA VAL A 140 18.88 -16.91 -8.33
C VAL A 140 19.61 -15.92 -7.38
N VAL A 141 20.89 -16.04 -6.98
CA VAL A 141 22.20 -16.14 -7.68
C VAL A 141 22.81 -14.77 -8.06
N SER A 142 23.84 -14.36 -7.29
CA SER A 142 25.10 -13.65 -7.66
C SER A 142 25.08 -12.60 -8.79
N THR A 143 25.57 -11.35 -8.66
CA THR A 143 26.98 -10.89 -8.42
C THR A 143 26.98 -9.33 -8.42
N GLY A 144 27.90 -8.52 -7.86
CA GLY A 144 29.09 -8.71 -7.01
C GLY A 144 30.25 -7.72 -7.36
N LEU A 145 30.92 -7.10 -6.36
CA LEU A 145 31.94 -6.00 -6.48
C LEU A 145 31.33 -4.65 -6.98
N ILE A 146 31.99 -3.47 -6.96
CA ILE A 146 33.37 -3.01 -6.65
C ILE A 146 33.30 -1.70 -5.80
N ALA A 147 34.39 -1.27 -5.17
CA ALA A 147 34.45 -0.06 -4.31
C ALA A 147 35.13 1.17 -4.95
N ALA A 148 34.61 2.37 -4.65
CA ALA A 148 35.28 3.68 -4.61
C ALA A 148 34.33 4.71 -3.94
N GLY A 149 34.75 5.80 -3.29
CA GLY A 149 36.11 6.31 -3.09
C GLY A 149 36.28 7.72 -3.69
N LEU A 150 35.65 8.75 -3.10
CA LEU A 150 35.80 10.15 -3.53
C LEU A 150 36.08 11.08 -2.35
N ALA A 151 37.02 12.02 -2.54
CA ALA A 151 37.47 12.96 -1.53
C ALA A 151 36.78 14.32 -1.67
N ALA A 152 36.45 14.95 -0.54
CA ALA A 152 35.95 16.32 -0.52
C ALA A 152 37.11 17.32 -0.59
N ALA A 153 37.38 17.85 -1.78
CA ALA A 153 38.25 19.00 -1.99
C ALA A 153 37.40 20.28 -2.13
N ALA A 154 37.36 21.10 -1.07
CA ALA A 154 36.71 22.41 -1.10
C ALA A 154 37.75 23.50 -1.37
N PHE A 155 37.55 24.31 -2.40
CA PHE A 155 38.39 25.45 -2.76
C PHE A 155 37.59 26.52 -3.51
N PHE A 156 38.06 27.76 -3.43
CA PHE A 156 37.43 29.01 -3.91
C PHE A 156 36.20 29.43 -3.08
N LEU A 157 36.22 30.58 -2.38
CA LEU A 157 36.46 31.99 -2.77
C LEU A 157 35.23 32.63 -3.42
#